data_AF-A0A842NKT0-F1
#
_entry.id   AF-A0A842NKT0-F1
#
_cell.length_a   1.000
_cell.length_b   1.000
_cell.length_c   1.000
_cell.angle_alpha   90.00
_cell.angle_beta   90.00
_cell.angle_gamma   90.00
#
_symmetry.space_group_name_H-M   'P 1'
#
loop_
_entity.id
_entity.type
_entity.pdbx_description
1 polymer ?
#
loop_
_entity_poly.entity_id
_entity_poly.type
_entity_poly.pdbx_seq_one_letter_code
_entity_poly.pdbx_strand_id
1 'polypeptide(L)'
;ADQCPNTPSGATVDANGCAMEDPPADSDNDGVADEVDVCPNTPAGVTVDAVGCEVSDPSVDRDGDGVIDSNDDCPNTAIGAQVDSTGCEITANGENKGISITNYSLFIILIIVIVGLGFTTLLRRDKFKE
;
A
#
# COMPACT_ATOMS: atom_id res chain seq x y z
N ALA A 1 43.05 22.03 -27.40
CA ALA A 1 44.37 21.86 -26.75
C ALA A 1 44.11 21.29 -25.38
N ASP A 2 44.85 20.27 -24.96
CA ASP A 2 44.67 19.63 -23.65
C ASP A 2 44.94 20.64 -22.53
N GLN A 3 43.94 20.89 -21.68
CA GLN A 3 44.03 21.77 -20.52
C GLN A 3 44.50 21.04 -19.25
N CYS A 4 44.69 19.71 -19.32
CA CYS A 4 44.99 18.82 -18.21
C CYS A 4 46.17 17.87 -18.54
N PRO A 5 47.42 18.35 -18.47
CA PRO A 5 48.60 17.62 -18.93
C PRO A 5 48.95 16.33 -18.16
N ASN A 6 48.21 15.98 -17.10
CA ASN A 6 48.40 14.78 -16.28
C ASN A 6 47.26 13.76 -16.39
N THR A 7 46.39 13.88 -17.40
CA THR A 7 45.33 12.91 -17.64
C THR A 7 45.92 11.51 -17.87
N PRO A 8 45.54 10.48 -17.09
CA PRO A 8 46.03 9.12 -17.27
C PRO A 8 45.72 8.57 -18.67
N SER A 9 46.66 7.82 -19.24
CA SER A 9 46.47 7.18 -20.54
C SER A 9 45.31 6.17 -20.46
N GLY A 10 44.28 6.37 -21.27
CA GLY A 10 43.08 5.53 -21.29
C GLY A 10 41.89 6.09 -20.51
N ALA A 11 42.04 7.23 -19.83
CA ALA A 11 40.93 7.92 -19.20
C ALA A 11 39.96 8.47 -20.26
N THR A 12 38.66 8.42 -19.97
CA THR A 12 37.65 9.21 -20.68
C THR A 12 37.89 10.68 -20.36
N VAL A 13 37.81 11.56 -21.36
CA VAL A 13 38.11 12.99 -21.20
C VAL A 13 36.94 13.87 -21.60
N ASP A 14 36.83 15.02 -20.96
CA ASP A 14 35.90 16.08 -21.33
C ASP A 14 36.36 16.85 -22.60
N ALA A 15 35.59 17.86 -23.01
CA ALA A 15 35.93 18.69 -24.17
C ALA A 15 37.24 19.51 -24.00
N ASN A 16 37.75 19.63 -22.77
CA ASN A 16 38.99 20.31 -22.43
C ASN A 16 40.20 19.36 -22.38
N GLY A 17 40.00 18.04 -22.52
CA GLY A 17 41.06 17.03 -22.41
C GLY A 17 41.32 16.56 -20.97
N CYS A 18 40.46 16.94 -20.03
CA CYS A 18 40.58 16.57 -18.63
C CYS A 18 39.87 15.25 -18.36
N ALA A 19 40.50 14.39 -17.55
CA ALA A 19 39.89 13.13 -17.11
C ALA A 19 38.50 13.39 -16.52
N MET A 20 37.50 12.68 -17.01
CA MET A 20 36.20 12.61 -16.35
C MET A 20 36.37 11.73 -15.12
N GLU A 21 35.82 12.15 -13.98
CA GLU A 21 35.72 11.24 -12.84
C GLU A 21 34.81 10.08 -13.23
N ASP A 22 35.24 8.86 -12.90
CA ASP A 22 34.39 7.69 -13.10
C ASP A 22 33.11 7.88 -12.28
N PRO A 23 31.92 7.62 -12.85
CA PRO A 23 30.69 7.67 -12.09
C PRO A 23 30.77 6.68 -10.91
N PRO A 24 30.07 6.96 -9.79
CA PRO A 24 29.94 5.99 -8.70
C PRO A 24 29.47 4.63 -9.22
N ALA A 25 29.91 3.55 -8.57
CA ALA A 25 29.44 2.21 -8.89
C ALA A 25 27.93 2.11 -8.63
N ASP A 26 27.23 1.47 -9.55
CA ASP A 26 25.80 1.16 -9.50
C ASP A 26 25.67 -0.28 -10.04
N SER A 27 25.58 -1.24 -9.12
CA SER A 27 25.73 -2.67 -9.41
C SER A 27 24.51 -3.29 -10.09
N ASP A 28 23.31 -2.79 -9.81
CA ASP A 28 22.06 -3.27 -10.40
C ASP A 28 21.48 -2.34 -11.48
N ASN A 29 22.09 -1.17 -11.68
CA ASN A 29 21.75 -0.18 -12.71
C ASN A 29 20.34 0.40 -12.53
N ASP A 30 19.91 0.59 -11.28
CA ASP A 30 18.63 1.22 -10.97
C ASP A 30 18.71 2.77 -10.92
N GLY A 31 19.92 3.33 -11.01
CA GLY A 31 20.19 4.77 -11.01
C GLY A 31 20.58 5.33 -9.65
N VAL A 32 20.71 4.48 -8.62
CA VAL A 32 21.18 4.84 -7.28
C VAL A 32 22.56 4.20 -7.04
N ALA A 33 23.52 5.01 -6.59
CA ALA A 33 24.88 4.50 -6.37
C ALA A 33 24.94 3.51 -5.20
N ASP A 34 25.77 2.47 -5.31
CA ASP A 34 25.95 1.40 -4.33
C ASP A 34 26.20 1.93 -2.89
N GLU A 35 26.81 3.11 -2.75
CA GLU A 35 27.11 3.73 -1.45
C GLU A 35 25.88 4.29 -0.71
N VAL A 36 24.80 4.58 -1.42
CA VAL A 36 23.55 5.15 -0.90
C VAL A 36 22.33 4.28 -1.20
N ASP A 37 22.49 3.20 -1.95
CA ASP A 37 21.45 2.21 -2.22
C ASP A 37 21.16 1.34 -0.99
N VAL A 38 19.90 1.36 -0.58
CA VAL A 38 19.35 0.58 0.55
C VAL A 38 18.81 -0.77 0.09
N CYS A 39 18.46 -0.92 -1.19
CA CYS A 39 17.82 -2.07 -1.79
C CYS A 39 18.70 -2.70 -2.89
N PRO A 40 19.85 -3.30 -2.54
CA PRO A 40 20.73 -3.89 -3.54
C PRO A 40 20.04 -5.04 -4.28
N ASN A 41 20.20 -5.06 -5.60
CA ASN A 41 19.59 -5.99 -6.56
C ASN A 41 18.14 -5.66 -6.94
N THR A 42 17.82 -4.38 -7.11
CA THR A 42 16.54 -3.96 -7.63
C THR A 42 16.28 -4.54 -9.04
N PRO A 43 15.09 -5.13 -9.32
CA PRO A 43 14.82 -5.72 -10.62
C PRO A 43 14.86 -4.68 -11.76
N ALA A 44 15.49 -5.02 -12.87
CA ALA A 44 15.54 -4.14 -14.04
C ALA A 44 14.13 -3.76 -14.54
N GLY A 45 13.92 -2.46 -14.79
CA GLY A 45 12.67 -1.94 -15.34
C GLY A 45 11.61 -1.54 -14.31
N VAL A 46 11.88 -1.70 -13.01
CA VAL A 46 11.04 -1.09 -11.97
C VAL A 46 11.44 0.36 -11.74
N THR A 47 10.52 1.14 -11.18
CA THR A 47 10.83 2.50 -10.73
C THR A 47 11.32 2.42 -9.30
N VAL A 48 12.38 3.16 -8.96
CA VAL A 48 12.94 3.23 -7.61
C VAL A 48 12.77 4.61 -6.98
N ASP A 49 12.78 4.66 -5.66
CA ASP A 49 12.87 5.90 -4.90
C ASP A 49 14.32 6.41 -4.79
N ALA A 50 14.51 7.48 -4.02
CA ALA A 50 15.83 8.10 -3.84
C ALA A 50 16.83 7.22 -3.05
N VAL A 51 16.39 6.09 -2.50
CA VAL A 51 17.24 5.14 -1.76
C VAL A 51 17.39 3.81 -2.49
N GLY A 52 17.00 3.73 -3.77
CA GLY A 52 17.17 2.53 -4.61
C GLY A 52 16.08 1.49 -4.41
N CYS A 53 15.04 1.77 -3.63
CA CYS A 53 14.00 0.79 -3.35
C CYS A 53 12.84 0.92 -4.33
N GLU A 54 12.32 -0.23 -4.80
CA GLU A 54 11.16 -0.30 -5.69
C GLU A 54 9.98 0.49 -5.12
N VAL A 55 9.51 1.48 -5.89
CA VAL A 55 8.24 2.13 -5.61
C VAL A 55 7.13 1.30 -6.24
N SER A 56 6.27 0.72 -5.40
CA SER A 56 5.01 0.17 -5.88
C SER A 56 4.25 1.28 -6.61
N ASP A 57 4.07 1.13 -7.92
CA ASP A 57 3.33 2.10 -8.71
C ASP A 57 1.94 2.28 -8.07
N PRO A 58 1.59 3.52 -7.63
CA PRO A 58 0.34 3.76 -6.92
C PRO A 58 -0.89 3.51 -7.80
N SER A 59 -0.71 3.31 -9.11
CA SER A 59 -1.77 2.96 -10.05
C SER A 59 -1.95 1.45 -10.27
N VAL A 60 -1.19 0.61 -9.57
CA VAL A 60 -1.32 -0.85 -9.65
C VAL A 60 -2.65 -1.30 -9.05
N ASP A 61 -3.36 -2.09 -9.83
CA ASP A 61 -4.57 -2.85 -9.49
C ASP A 61 -4.27 -4.31 -9.90
N ARG A 62 -3.88 -5.15 -8.94
CA ARG A 62 -3.35 -6.50 -9.18
C ARG A 62 -4.43 -7.49 -9.57
N ASP A 63 -5.64 -7.35 -9.03
CA ASP A 63 -6.74 -8.26 -9.32
C ASP A 63 -7.66 -7.76 -10.45
N GLY A 64 -7.48 -6.51 -10.88
CA GLY A 64 -8.12 -5.92 -12.04
C GLY A 64 -9.60 -5.63 -11.81
N ASP A 65 -10.01 -5.39 -10.56
CA ASP A 65 -11.40 -5.12 -10.20
C ASP A 65 -11.82 -3.65 -10.36
N GLY A 66 -10.83 -2.77 -10.62
CA GLY A 66 -11.02 -1.32 -10.80
C GLY A 66 -10.68 -0.48 -9.58
N VAL A 67 -10.18 -1.07 -8.49
CA VAL A 67 -9.69 -0.39 -7.29
C VAL A 67 -8.19 -0.65 -7.14
N ILE A 68 -7.40 0.42 -7.02
CA ILE A 68 -5.95 0.29 -6.85
C ILE A 68 -5.62 -0.39 -5.53
N ASP A 69 -4.55 -1.19 -5.50
CA ASP A 69 -4.14 -2.01 -4.34
C ASP A 69 -3.97 -1.19 -3.04
N SER A 70 -3.59 0.09 -3.17
CA SER A 70 -3.44 0.97 -2.01
C SER A 70 -4.75 1.38 -1.34
N ASN A 71 -5.88 1.19 -2.03
CA ASN A 71 -7.24 1.50 -1.59
C ASN A 71 -8.15 0.26 -1.57
N ASP A 72 -7.62 -0.93 -1.86
CA ASP A 72 -8.37 -2.17 -1.94
C ASP A 72 -8.27 -2.99 -0.64
N ASP A 73 -9.42 -3.15 0.03
CA ASP A 73 -9.56 -3.97 1.25
C ASP A 73 -9.73 -5.47 0.94
N CYS A 74 -9.99 -5.82 -0.34
CA CYS A 74 -10.32 -7.14 -0.85
C CYS A 74 -9.41 -7.56 -2.03
N PRO A 75 -8.10 -7.83 -1.80
CA PRO A 75 -7.04 -7.93 -2.83
C PRO A 75 -7.08 -9.17 -3.77
N ASN A 76 -8.22 -9.87 -3.82
CA ASN A 76 -8.42 -11.05 -4.68
C ASN A 76 -9.85 -11.09 -5.22
N THR A 77 -10.45 -9.93 -5.48
CA THR A 77 -11.75 -9.86 -6.11
C THR A 77 -11.66 -10.38 -7.55
N ALA A 78 -12.71 -11.08 -7.99
CA ALA A 78 -12.71 -11.66 -9.33
C ALA A 78 -12.83 -10.57 -10.39
N ILE A 79 -11.99 -10.64 -11.44
CA ILE A 79 -12.08 -9.75 -12.61
C ILE A 79 -13.52 -9.67 -13.13
N GLY A 80 -14.04 -8.44 -13.21
CA GLY A 80 -15.41 -8.16 -13.69
C GLY A 80 -16.51 -8.30 -12.65
N ALA A 81 -16.18 -8.61 -11.40
CA ALA A 81 -17.10 -8.46 -10.28
C ALA A 81 -17.55 -6.99 -10.15
N GLN A 82 -18.76 -6.79 -9.61
CA GLN A 82 -19.17 -5.46 -9.17
C GLN A 82 -18.60 -5.25 -7.78
N VAL A 83 -17.82 -4.19 -7.61
CA VAL A 83 -17.15 -3.85 -6.35
C VAL A 83 -17.60 -2.49 -5.85
N ASP A 84 -17.49 -2.28 -4.54
CA ASP A 84 -17.66 -0.95 -3.96
C ASP A 84 -16.36 -0.13 -4.00
N SER A 85 -16.34 1.04 -3.37
CA SER A 85 -15.18 1.93 -3.34
C SER A 85 -13.97 1.37 -2.58
N THR A 86 -14.13 0.24 -1.89
CA THR A 86 -13.09 -0.45 -1.13
C THR A 86 -12.61 -1.73 -1.83
N GLY A 87 -12.98 -1.97 -3.10
CA GLY A 87 -12.58 -3.15 -3.86
C GLY A 87 -13.30 -4.43 -3.43
N CYS A 88 -14.32 -4.34 -2.57
CA CYS A 88 -15.02 -5.51 -2.09
C CYS A 88 -16.27 -5.82 -2.92
N GLU A 89 -16.42 -7.08 -3.31
CA GLU A 89 -17.56 -7.55 -4.11
C GLU A 89 -18.91 -7.24 -3.44
N ILE A 90 -19.78 -6.56 -4.19
CA ILE A 90 -21.18 -6.32 -3.84
C ILE A 90 -22.07 -7.37 -4.51
N THR A 91 -22.93 -8.01 -3.72
CA THR A 91 -23.95 -8.90 -4.29
C THR A 91 -25.01 -8.08 -5.03
N ALA A 92 -25.80 -8.71 -5.91
CA ALA A 92 -26.88 -8.06 -6.67
C ALA A 92 -27.95 -7.36 -5.79
N ASN A 93 -27.91 -7.57 -4.48
CA ASN A 93 -28.77 -6.94 -3.49
C ASN A 93 -28.09 -5.76 -2.74
N GLY A 94 -26.84 -5.42 -3.07
CA GLY A 94 -26.06 -4.36 -2.43
C GLY A 94 -25.48 -4.72 -1.06
N GLU A 95 -25.37 -6.01 -0.72
CA GLU A 95 -24.77 -6.45 0.54
C GLU A 95 -23.27 -6.70 0.33
N ASN A 96 -22.43 -5.91 1.03
CA ASN A 96 -20.98 -6.03 1.05
C ASN A 96 -20.56 -7.36 1.69
N LYS A 97 -19.79 -8.19 0.97
CA LYS A 97 -19.18 -9.40 1.56
C LYS A 97 -18.06 -9.08 2.57
N GLY A 98 -17.66 -7.81 2.70
CA GLY A 98 -16.51 -7.37 3.48
C GLY A 98 -16.64 -7.34 5.01
N ILE A 99 -17.82 -7.61 5.62
CA ILE A 99 -17.95 -7.60 7.10
C ILE A 99 -18.76 -8.81 7.58
N SER A 100 -18.08 -9.79 8.16
CA SER A 100 -18.72 -10.93 8.83
C SER A 100 -19.23 -10.55 10.23
N ILE A 101 -20.37 -9.86 10.29
CA ILE A 101 -21.11 -9.50 11.53
C ILE A 101 -21.85 -10.69 12.19
N THR A 102 -21.65 -11.91 11.69
CA THR A 102 -22.40 -13.11 12.09
C THR A 102 -22.23 -13.48 13.56
N ASN A 103 -21.11 -13.11 14.19
CA ASN A 103 -20.82 -13.44 15.59
C ASN A 103 -21.19 -12.36 16.60
N TYR A 104 -21.30 -11.09 16.20
CA TYR A 104 -21.60 -9.99 17.11
C TYR A 104 -23.10 -9.67 17.20
N SER A 105 -23.89 -10.04 16.18
CA SER A 105 -25.33 -9.76 16.16
C SER A 105 -26.09 -10.42 17.33
N LEU A 106 -25.78 -11.69 17.66
CA LEU A 106 -26.40 -12.39 18.80
C LEU A 106 -26.01 -11.77 20.16
N PHE A 107 -24.75 -11.36 20.32
CA PHE A 107 -24.29 -10.72 21.57
C PHE A 107 -24.85 -9.31 21.74
N ILE A 108 -24.96 -8.54 20.66
CA ILE A 108 -25.53 -7.18 20.68
C ILE A 108 -27.03 -7.26 20.98
N ILE A 109 -27.77 -8.18 20.34
CA ILE A 109 -29.18 -8.43 20.64
C ILE A 109 -29.36 -8.85 22.10
N LEU A 110 -28.49 -9.73 22.62
CA LEU A 110 -28.52 -10.16 24.02
C LEU A 110 -28.28 -8.99 24.99
N ILE A 111 -27.30 -8.12 24.72
CA ILE A 111 -27.04 -6.92 25.54
C ILE A 111 -28.24 -5.97 25.52
N ILE A 112 -28.85 -5.73 24.35
CA ILE A 112 -30.02 -4.84 24.22
C ILE A 112 -31.22 -5.41 25.01
N VAL A 113 -31.43 -6.72 24.97
CA VAL A 113 -32.50 -7.40 25.74
C VAL A 113 -32.24 -7.32 27.25
N ILE A 114 -31.00 -7.55 27.70
CA ILE A 114 -30.64 -7.48 29.12
C ILE A 114 -30.81 -6.05 29.67
N VAL A 115 -30.33 -5.04 28.93
CA VAL A 115 -30.47 -3.63 29.32
C VAL A 115 -31.94 -3.18 29.28
N GLY A 116 -32.70 -3.57 28.26
CA GLY A 116 -34.13 -3.25 28.13
C GLY A 116 -35.02 -3.91 29.19
N LEU A 117 -34.76 -5.18 29.52
CA LEU A 117 -35.48 -5.89 30.59
C LEU A 117 -35.06 -5.39 31.99
N GLY A 118 -33.79 -5.04 32.18
CA GLY A 118 -33.31 -4.43 33.42
C GLY A 118 -33.92 -3.05 33.66
N PHE A 119 -34.07 -2.24 32.62
CA PHE A 119 -34.65 -0.89 32.74
C PHE A 119 -36.17 -0.92 33.00
N THR A 120 -36.90 -1.82 32.35
CA THR A 120 -38.35 -1.97 32.55
C THR A 120 -38.73 -2.53 33.92
N THR A 121 -37.87 -3.37 34.52
CA THR A 121 -38.09 -3.89 35.88
C THR A 121 -37.73 -2.87 36.96
N LEU A 122 -36.72 -2.02 36.73
CA LEU A 122 -36.38 -0.92 37.65
C LEU A 122 -37.46 0.16 37.72
N LEU A 123 -38.07 0.53 36.59
CA LEU A 123 -39.16 1.51 36.57
C LEU A 123 -40.49 1.00 37.15
N ARG A 124 -40.64 -0.32 37.36
CA ARG A 124 -41.82 -0.89 38.05
C ARG A 124 -41.71 -0.84 39.58
N ARG A 125 -40.51 -0.64 40.15
CA ARG A 125 -40.31 -0.67 41.60
C ARG A 125 -40.69 0.62 42.31
N ASP A 126 -40.85 1.73 41.58
CA ASP A 126 -41.27 3.01 42.13
C ASP A 126 -42.79 3.21 42.18
N LYS A 127 -43.58 2.30 41.58
CA LYS A 127 -45.05 2.38 41.53
C LYS A 127 -45.78 1.59 42.62
N PHE A 128 -45.07 0.91 43.53
CA PHE A 128 -45.68 0.03 44.56
C PHE A 128 -45.45 0.50 46.01
N LYS A 129 -45.05 1.76 46.21
CA LYS A 129 -45.00 2.41 47.54
C LYS A 129 -46.01 3.57 47.59
N GLU A 130 -47.29 3.24 47.68
CA GLU A 130 -48.32 4.09 48.29
C GLU A 130 -49.35 3.18 48.96
#